data_AF-A0A973XFV6-F1
#
_entry.id   AF-A0A973XFV6-F1
#
_cell.length_a   1.000
_cell.length_b   1.000
_cell.length_c   1.000
_cell.angle_alpha   90.00
_cell.angle_beta   90.00
_cell.angle_gamma   90.00
#
_symmetry.space_group_name_H-M   'P 1'
#
loop_
_entity.id
_entity.type
_entity.pdbx_description
1 polymer ?
#
loop_
_entity_poly.entity_id
_entity_poly.type
_entity_poly.pdbx_seq_one_letter_code
_entity_poly.pdbx_strand_id
1 'polypeptide(L)'
;MPYDVQIDENLSYMGASNRTSAGTFATADAAIAKCKAIVDDELAGMFKPGMGAAELFELWSMFGDDPFIPDPAVTFSADSYARTQSEVIAGGRSDPAR
;
A
#
# COMPACT_ATOMS: atom_id res chain seq x y z
N MET A 1 18.44 -10.25 12.77
CA MET A 1 18.24 -8.78 12.77
C MET A 1 16.75 -8.53 12.69
N PRO A 2 16.19 -7.49 13.33
CA PRO A 2 14.80 -7.10 13.12
C PRO A 2 14.61 -6.57 11.69
N TYR A 3 13.38 -6.67 11.18
CA TYR A 3 12.96 -6.18 9.86
C TYR A 3 12.45 -4.74 10.00
N ASP A 4 13.08 -3.81 9.31
CA ASP A 4 12.68 -2.41 9.28
C ASP A 4 11.64 -2.19 8.18
N VAL A 5 10.62 -1.38 8.46
CA VAL A 5 9.65 -0.95 7.45
C VAL A 5 9.96 0.51 7.15
N GLN A 6 10.29 0.78 5.91
CA GLN A 6 10.59 2.11 5.39
C GLN A 6 9.46 2.53 4.46
N ILE A 7 9.18 3.82 4.42
CA ILE A 7 8.17 4.43 3.55
C ILE A 7 8.88 5.45 2.68
N ASP A 8 8.72 5.31 1.37
CA ASP A 8 8.99 6.36 0.39
C ASP A 8 7.64 6.92 -0.12
N GLU A 9 7.64 8.14 -0.64
CA GLU A 9 6.47 8.69 -1.35
C GLU A 9 6.44 8.10 -2.77
N ASN A 10 5.28 7.64 -3.26
CA ASN A 10 5.15 7.09 -4.62
C ASN A 10 5.58 8.10 -5.71
N LEU A 11 5.26 9.39 -5.51
CA LEU A 11 5.70 10.49 -6.39
C LEU A 11 6.46 11.56 -5.59
N SER A 12 7.79 11.53 -5.65
CA SER A 12 8.62 12.58 -5.06
C SER A 12 8.62 13.86 -5.91
N TYR A 13 8.26 15.00 -5.32
CA TYR A 13 8.42 16.30 -5.97
C TYR A 13 9.92 16.69 -6.00
N MET A 14 10.44 17.05 -7.17
CA MET A 14 11.85 17.42 -7.41
C MET A 14 12.91 16.31 -7.17
N GLY A 15 12.49 15.04 -7.07
CA GLY A 15 13.42 13.90 -6.94
C GLY A 15 14.04 13.72 -5.56
N ALA A 16 13.54 14.44 -4.55
CA ALA A 16 13.88 14.19 -3.15
C ALA A 16 12.91 13.14 -2.59
N SER A 17 13.38 11.91 -2.35
CA SER A 17 12.61 10.92 -1.59
C SER A 17 12.69 11.26 -0.11
N ASN A 18 11.56 11.56 0.52
CA ASN A 18 11.46 11.73 1.96
C ASN A 18 11.21 10.39 2.63
N ARG A 19 12.30 9.65 2.89
CA ARG A 19 12.21 8.33 3.51
C ARG A 19 11.94 8.42 5.01
N THR A 20 10.93 7.70 5.47
CA THR A 20 10.58 7.60 6.90
C THR A 20 10.48 6.15 7.37
N SER A 21 10.72 5.89 8.65
CA SER A 21 10.54 4.54 9.23
C SER A 21 9.14 4.39 9.82
N ALA A 22 8.48 3.30 9.48
CA ALA A 22 7.19 2.88 10.06
C ALA A 22 7.35 1.90 11.23
N GLY A 23 8.59 1.64 11.65
CA GLY A 23 8.93 0.80 12.79
C GLY A 23 9.76 -0.43 12.42
N THR A 24 10.19 -1.15 13.45
CA THR A 24 10.99 -2.38 13.33
C THR A 24 10.25 -3.56 13.94
N PHE A 25 10.36 -4.72 13.30
CA PHE A 25 9.58 -5.91 13.60
C PHE A 25 10.46 -7.13 13.78
N ALA A 26 10.04 -8.07 14.63
CA ALA A 26 10.82 -9.27 14.92
C ALA A 26 10.83 -10.29 13.77
N THR A 27 9.81 -10.26 12.90
CA THR A 27 9.64 -11.23 11.81
C THR A 27 9.28 -10.54 10.49
N ALA A 28 9.61 -11.20 9.38
CA ALA A 28 9.25 -10.74 8.04
C ALA A 28 7.73 -10.62 7.89
N ASP A 29 6.97 -11.60 8.40
CA ASP A 29 5.50 -11.57 8.34
C ASP A 29 4.89 -10.37 9.06
N ALA A 30 5.45 -9.97 10.21
CA ALA A 30 4.98 -8.81 10.95
C ALA A 30 5.30 -7.50 10.21
N ALA A 31 6.49 -7.41 9.59
CA ALA A 31 6.85 -6.27 8.76
C ALA A 31 5.96 -6.18 7.51
N ILE A 32 5.71 -7.29 6.82
CA ILE A 32 4.81 -7.36 5.66
C ILE A 32 3.38 -6.97 6.06
N ALA A 33 2.90 -7.45 7.21
CA ALA A 33 1.59 -7.08 7.73
C ALA A 33 1.50 -5.57 7.98
N LYS A 34 2.57 -4.93 8.45
CA LYS A 34 2.61 -3.47 8.61
C LYS A 34 2.56 -2.75 7.26
N CYS A 35 3.34 -3.18 6.26
CA CYS A 35 3.28 -2.61 4.91
C CYS A 35 1.86 -2.69 4.33
N LYS A 36 1.22 -3.88 4.43
CA LYS A 36 -0.15 -4.09 3.96
C LYS A 36 -1.15 -3.18 4.66
N ALA A 37 -1.05 -3.05 5.99
CA ALA A 37 -1.95 -2.21 6.77
C ALA A 37 -1.88 -0.73 6.34
N ILE A 38 -0.69 -0.21 6.04
CA ILE A 38 -0.53 1.17 5.52
C ILE A 38 -1.30 1.32 4.20
N VAL A 39 -1.06 0.42 3.24
CA VAL A 39 -1.74 0.45 1.93
C VAL A 39 -3.26 0.27 2.08
N ASP A 40 -3.70 -0.64 2.95
CA ASP A 40 -5.13 -0.90 3.19
C ASP A 40 -5.84 0.35 3.75
N ASP A 41 -5.23 1.02 4.74
CA ASP A 41 -5.78 2.23 5.35
C ASP A 41 -5.88 3.38 4.33
N GLU A 42 -4.87 3.55 3.48
CA GLU A 42 -4.87 4.56 2.41
C GLU A 42 -5.93 4.29 1.35
N LEU A 43 -5.98 3.07 0.81
CA LEU A 43 -6.96 2.68 -0.20
C LEU A 43 -8.39 2.84 0.33
N ALA A 44 -8.63 2.48 1.60
CA ALA A 44 -9.91 2.67 2.24
C ALA A 44 -10.29 4.17 2.38
N GLY A 45 -9.32 5.03 2.70
CA GLY A 45 -9.52 6.48 2.78
C GLY A 45 -9.70 7.18 1.42
N MET A 46 -9.07 6.64 0.38
CA MET A 46 -9.13 7.16 -0.99
C MET A 46 -10.40 6.71 -1.75
N PHE A 47 -10.91 5.52 -1.44
CA PHE A 47 -12.04 4.94 -2.14
C PHE A 47 -13.34 5.73 -1.97
N LYS A 48 -14.04 5.95 -3.09
CA LYS A 48 -15.38 6.54 -3.12
C LYS A 48 -16.37 5.55 -3.73
N PRO A 49 -17.64 5.52 -3.26
CA PRO A 49 -18.66 4.68 -3.88
C PRO A 49 -18.76 4.93 -5.39
N GLY A 50 -18.67 3.86 -6.18
CA GLY A 50 -18.72 3.92 -7.65
C GLY A 50 -17.35 4.07 -8.34
N MET A 51 -16.27 4.27 -7.58
CA MET A 51 -14.90 4.28 -8.10
C MET A 51 -14.50 2.88 -8.59
N GLY A 52 -13.84 2.81 -9.75
CA GLY A 52 -13.30 1.56 -10.27
C GLY A 52 -11.96 1.19 -9.63
N ALA A 53 -11.59 -0.09 -9.69
CA ALA A 53 -10.30 -0.57 -9.17
C ALA A 53 -9.09 0.15 -9.77
N ALA A 54 -9.11 0.39 -11.08
CA ALA A 54 -8.04 1.10 -11.79
C ALA A 54 -7.91 2.56 -11.33
N GLU A 55 -9.04 3.26 -11.14
CA GLU A 55 -9.06 4.64 -10.65
C GLU A 55 -8.54 4.73 -9.21
N LEU A 56 -8.93 3.79 -8.34
CA LEU A 56 -8.44 3.72 -6.97
C LEU A 56 -6.93 3.47 -6.92
N PHE A 57 -6.44 2.50 -7.70
CA PHE A 57 -5.02 2.20 -7.77
C PHE A 57 -4.21 3.38 -8.35
N GLU A 58 -4.71 4.04 -9.40
CA GLU A 58 -4.07 5.22 -9.97
C GLU A 58 -3.94 6.34 -8.92
N LEU A 59 -5.01 6.60 -8.18
CA LEU A 59 -5.00 7.61 -7.11
C LEU A 59 -3.97 7.28 -6.02
N TRP A 60 -3.90 6.03 -5.57
CA TRP A 60 -2.87 5.58 -4.63
C TRP A 60 -1.45 5.69 -5.21
N SER A 61 -1.25 5.32 -6.47
CA SER A 61 0.08 5.44 -7.11
C SER A 61 0.57 6.88 -7.26
N MET A 62 -0.34 7.86 -7.20
CA MET A 62 0.01 9.27 -7.27
C MET A 62 0.22 9.92 -5.90
N PHE A 63 -0.52 9.48 -4.89
CA PHE A 63 -0.63 10.21 -3.61
C PHE A 63 -0.45 9.35 -2.36
N GLY A 64 -0.33 8.04 -2.50
CA GLY A 64 -0.12 7.10 -1.40
C GLY A 64 1.36 6.88 -1.10
N ASP A 65 1.57 6.18 0.01
CA ASP A 65 2.88 5.76 0.52
C ASP A 65 3.34 4.45 -0.14
N ASP A 66 4.65 4.31 -0.39
CA ASP A 66 5.32 3.08 -0.83
C ASP A 66 6.07 2.41 0.33
N PRO A 67 5.39 1.62 1.19
CA PRO A 67 6.05 0.91 2.27
C PRO A 67 6.81 -0.32 1.77
N PHE A 68 8.09 -0.40 2.08
CA PHE A 68 8.97 -1.51 1.71
C PHE A 68 9.84 -1.97 2.89
N ILE A 69 10.43 -3.16 2.74
CA ILE A 69 11.35 -3.75 3.72
C ILE A 69 12.72 -3.84 3.04
N PRO A 70 13.77 -3.15 3.52
CA PRO A 70 15.09 -3.15 2.90
C PRO A 70 15.87 -4.44 3.22
N ASP A 71 15.22 -5.60 3.10
CA ASP A 71 15.80 -6.93 3.25
C ASP A 71 15.63 -7.70 1.94
N PRO A 72 16.72 -8.11 1.26
CA PRO A 72 16.64 -8.79 -0.03
C PRO A 72 15.96 -10.18 0.04
N ALA A 73 15.79 -10.76 1.22
CA ALA A 73 15.04 -12.00 1.41
C ALA A 73 13.52 -11.79 1.42
N VAL A 74 13.05 -10.53 1.53
CA VAL A 74 11.63 -10.19 1.55
C VAL A 74 11.21 -9.61 0.21
N THR A 75 10.35 -10.32 -0.51
CA THR A 75 9.93 -9.96 -1.88
C THR A 75 8.61 -9.20 -1.94
N PHE A 76 8.23 -8.52 -0.85
CA PHE A 76 6.99 -7.74 -0.80
C PHE A 76 7.11 -6.48 -1.68
N SER A 77 6.02 -6.14 -2.37
CA SER A 77 5.89 -4.91 -3.17
C SER A 77 4.56 -4.25 -2.83
N ALA A 78 4.60 -2.99 -2.40
CA ALA A 78 3.39 -2.23 -2.09
C ALA A 78 2.54 -2.03 -3.34
N ASP A 79 3.13 -1.66 -4.48
CA ASP A 79 2.43 -1.52 -5.77
C ASP A 79 1.62 -2.76 -6.15
N SER A 80 2.27 -3.93 -6.13
CA SER A 80 1.61 -5.20 -6.49
C SER A 80 0.47 -5.53 -5.54
N TYR A 81 0.66 -5.25 -4.24
CA TYR A 81 -0.38 -5.43 -3.23
C TYR A 81 -1.53 -4.44 -3.43
N ALA A 82 -1.25 -3.15 -3.61
CA ALA A 82 -2.22 -2.08 -3.80
C ALA A 82 -3.10 -2.31 -5.03
N ARG A 83 -2.52 -2.79 -6.13
CA ARG A 83 -3.25 -3.17 -7.34
C ARG A 83 -4.28 -4.27 -7.05
N THR A 84 -3.83 -5.35 -6.42
CA THR A 84 -4.69 -6.48 -6.07
C THR A 84 -5.79 -6.06 -5.09
N GLN A 85 -5.43 -5.25 -4.10
CA GLN A 85 -6.37 -4.81 -3.08
C GLN A 85 -7.40 -3.81 -3.61
N SER A 86 -7.03 -2.97 -4.59
CA SER A 86 -7.97 -2.08 -5.27
C SER A 86 -9.07 -2.86 -6.00
N GLU A 87 -8.75 -4.02 -6.58
CA GLU A 87 -9.73 -4.92 -7.19
C GLU A 87 -10.69 -5.51 -6.14
N VAL A 88 -10.18 -5.89 -4.96
CA VAL A 88 -11.00 -6.39 -3.85
C VAL A 88 -11.96 -5.31 -3.35
N ILE A 89 -11.48 -4.09 -3.11
CA ILE A 89 -12.28 -2.98 -2.56
C ILE A 89 -13.36 -2.55 -3.56
N ALA A 90 -12.99 -2.33 -4.83
CA ALA A 90 -13.94 -1.88 -5.84
C ALA A 90 -14.90 -3.00 -6.30
N GLY A 91 -14.42 -4.25 -6.33
CA GLY A 91 -15.22 -5.43 -6.68
C GLY A 91 -16.19 -5.87 -5.59
N GLY A 92 -15.91 -5.52 -4.32
CA GLY A 92 -16.76 -5.81 -3.16
C GLY A 92 -18.12 -5.08 -3.14
N ARG A 93 -18.45 -4.28 -4.16
CA ARG A 93 -19.74 -3.59 -4.33
C ARG A 93 -20.52 -4.04 -5.57
N SER A 94 -20.59 -5.34 -5.78
CA SER A 94 -21.62 -5.94 -6.65
C SER A 94 -22.68 -6.65 -5.81
N ASP A 95 -23.44 -5.89 -5.01
CA ASP A 95 -24.75 -6.36 -4.51
C ASP A 95 -25.77 -5.21 -4.55
N PRO A 96 -26.42 -4.98 -5.69
CA PRO A 96 -27.76 -4.43 -5.68
C PRO A 96 -28.72 -5.58 -5.33
N ALA A 97 -29.32 -5.49 -4.14
CA ALA A 97 -30.56 -6.16 -3.72
C ALA A 97 -30.94 -7.47 -4.45
N ARG A 98 -30.85 -8.59 -3.74
CA ARG A 98 -31.64 -9.79 -4.06
C ARG A 98 -32.69 -10.04 -2.99
#